data_AF-A0AA85FK37-F1
#
_entry.id   AF-A0AA85FK37-F1
#
_cell.length_a   1.000
_cell.length_b   1.000
_cell.length_c   1.000
_cell.angle_alpha   90.00
_cell.angle_beta   90.00
_cell.angle_gamma   90.00
#
_symmetry.space_group_name_H-M   'P 1'
#
loop_
_entity.id
_entity.type
_entity.pdbx_description
1 polymer ?
#
loop_
_entity_poly.entity_id
_entity_poly.type
_entity_poly.pdbx_seq_one_letter_code
_entity_poly.pdbx_strand_id
1 'polypeptide(L)'
;MKTLTSDEKYGIKWTGWAQLDDLDFTDDLALLSHTHEQVQIKTTGVAAVSASAGYGIHKEKSRILKHNKVNTNPITLCGETLEDVEPFTYLGSIIDEQGGSDAEVKARIGKARTAFIQLKNIWNSKQISASQHQTQNLQYELQDSSTVWS
;
A
#
# COMPACT_ATOMS: atom_id res chain seq x y z
N MET A 1 -10.97 3.75 19.71
CA MET A 1 -11.77 3.42 18.51
C MET A 1 -13.01 4.29 18.56
N LYS A 2 -13.12 5.30 17.71
CA LYS A 2 -14.35 6.11 17.59
C LYS A 2 -15.28 5.37 16.64
N THR A 3 -16.47 5.01 17.10
CA THR A 3 -17.52 4.44 16.25
C THR A 3 -18.11 5.54 15.37
N LEU A 4 -18.03 5.37 14.05
CA LEU A 4 -18.72 6.22 13.09
C LEU A 4 -20.22 5.87 13.12
N THR A 5 -21.03 6.84 13.54
CA THR A 5 -22.50 6.75 13.54
C THR A 5 -23.04 7.24 12.20
N SER A 6 -23.30 6.32 11.28
CA SER A 6 -24.54 6.26 10.46
C SER A 6 -24.41 5.15 9.42
N ASP A 7 -25.54 4.53 9.06
CA ASP A 7 -25.66 3.53 7.99
C ASP A 7 -25.45 4.11 6.57
N GLU A 8 -24.89 5.31 6.44
CA GLU A 8 -24.57 5.90 5.14
C GLU A 8 -23.17 5.46 4.69
N LYS A 9 -23.12 4.86 3.49
CA LYS A 9 -21.88 4.42 2.84
C LYS A 9 -21.04 5.61 2.39
N TYR A 10 -20.26 6.19 3.30
CA TYR A 10 -19.26 7.22 2.99
C TYR A 10 -17.98 6.57 2.46
N GLY A 11 -17.96 6.25 1.17
CA GLY A 11 -16.77 5.74 0.49
C GLY A 11 -16.63 6.32 -0.92
N ILE A 12 -15.40 6.58 -1.36
CA ILE A 12 -15.14 7.08 -2.72
C ILE A 12 -15.40 5.92 -3.69
N LYS A 13 -16.27 6.16 -4.68
CA LYS A 13 -16.58 5.18 -5.72
C LYS A 13 -15.39 5.05 -6.67
N TRP A 14 -14.60 3.99 -6.48
CA TRP A 14 -13.37 3.72 -7.21
C TRP A 14 -13.63 3.15 -8.61
N THR A 15 -14.72 2.41 -8.79
CA THR A 15 -15.26 1.98 -10.11
C THR A 15 -16.77 1.72 -10.01
N GLY A 16 -17.43 1.45 -11.14
CA GLY A 16 -18.88 1.17 -11.22
C GLY A 16 -19.42 0.09 -10.27
N TRP A 17 -18.54 -0.75 -9.69
CA TRP A 17 -18.89 -1.91 -8.87
C TRP A 17 -18.11 -2.03 -7.54
N ALA A 18 -17.12 -1.16 -7.28
CA ALA A 18 -16.32 -1.19 -6.05
C ALA A 18 -16.27 0.17 -5.35
N GLN A 19 -16.40 0.15 -4.03
CA GLN A 19 -16.36 1.31 -3.14
C GLN A 19 -15.15 1.16 -2.22
N LEU A 20 -14.35 2.21 -2.09
CA LEU A 20 -13.26 2.29 -1.12
C LEU A 20 -13.84 2.90 0.17
N ASP A 21 -13.93 2.10 1.23
CA ASP A 21 -14.61 2.46 2.47
C ASP A 21 -13.69 3.07 3.54
N ASP A 22 -12.37 2.93 3.41
CA ASP A 22 -11.40 3.49 4.37
C ASP A 22 -10.06 3.80 3.69
N LEU A 23 -9.60 5.04 3.85
CA LEU A 23 -8.27 5.50 3.52
C LEU A 23 -7.85 6.61 4.50
N ASP A 24 -8.08 6.41 5.80
CA ASP A 24 -7.63 7.34 6.83
C ASP A 24 -6.11 7.19 7.07
N PHE A 25 -5.32 7.84 6.22
CA PHE A 25 -4.01 8.34 6.65
C PHE A 25 -4.22 9.73 7.22
N THR A 26 -3.99 9.89 8.53
CA THR A 26 -4.36 11.09 9.29
C THR A 26 -3.79 12.39 8.74
N ASP A 27 -2.73 12.32 7.93
CA ASP A 27 -2.00 13.49 7.42
C ASP A 27 -1.82 13.51 5.89
N ASP A 28 -2.22 12.45 5.15
CA ASP A 28 -1.99 12.33 3.70
C ASP A 28 -3.31 12.38 2.91
N LEU A 29 -3.40 13.28 1.92
CA LEU A 29 -4.56 13.43 1.04
C LEU A 29 -4.20 13.10 -0.41
N ALA A 30 -4.98 12.22 -1.04
CA ALA A 30 -4.88 11.90 -2.47
C ALA A 30 -6.10 12.43 -3.24
N LEU A 31 -5.86 13.16 -4.33
CA LEU A 31 -6.91 13.71 -5.20
C LEU A 31 -6.76 13.16 -6.62
N LEU A 32 -7.87 12.67 -7.18
CA LEU A 32 -7.93 12.16 -8.55
C LEU A 32 -8.87 13.00 -9.39
N SER A 33 -8.47 13.31 -10.62
CA SER A 33 -9.24 14.10 -11.58
C SER A 33 -8.91 13.68 -13.01
N HIS A 34 -9.82 13.97 -13.94
CA HIS A 34 -9.63 13.62 -15.35
C HIS A 34 -9.03 14.76 -16.18
N THR A 35 -9.14 16.01 -15.73
CA THR A 35 -8.63 17.18 -16.47
C THR A 35 -7.65 18.00 -15.63
N HIS A 36 -6.73 18.68 -16.31
CA HIS A 36 -5.76 19.59 -15.68
C HIS A 36 -6.46 20.70 -14.88
N GLU A 37 -7.51 21.30 -15.45
CA GLU A 37 -8.32 22.33 -14.77
C GLU A 37 -8.94 21.81 -13.48
N GLN A 38 -9.49 20.59 -13.49
CA GLN A 38 -10.04 19.97 -12.28
C GLN A 38 -8.98 19.74 -11.21
N VAL A 39 -7.77 19.32 -11.60
CA VAL A 39 -6.65 19.19 -10.66
C VAL A 39 -6.32 20.55 -10.03
N GLN A 40 -6.16 21.61 -10.84
CA GLN A 40 -5.82 22.93 -10.32
C GLN A 40 -6.91 23.49 -9.39
N ILE A 41 -8.19 23.33 -9.75
CA ILE A 41 -9.32 23.75 -8.91
C ILE A 41 -9.29 23.01 -7.56
N LYS A 42 -9.11 21.68 -7.57
CA LYS A 42 -9.06 20.89 -6.34
C LYS A 42 -7.86 21.24 -5.47
N THR A 43 -6.67 21.37 -6.04
CA THR A 43 -5.45 21.74 -5.32
C THR A 43 -5.57 23.12 -4.66
N THR A 44 -6.17 24.09 -5.38
CA THR A 44 -6.43 25.43 -4.84
C THR A 44 -7.50 25.40 -3.74
N GLY A 45 -8.56 24.61 -3.93
CA GLY A 45 -9.62 24.42 -2.94
C GLY A 45 -9.12 23.79 -1.64
N VAL A 46 -8.30 22.75 -1.74
CA VAL A 46 -7.65 22.11 -0.59
C VAL A 46 -6.76 23.10 0.15
N ALA A 47 -5.95 23.88 -0.56
CA ALA A 47 -5.13 24.93 0.06
C ALA A 47 -5.98 25.93 0.87
N ALA A 48 -7.10 26.39 0.30
CA ALA A 48 -7.99 27.33 0.97
C ALA A 48 -8.68 26.71 2.21
N VAL A 49 -9.18 25.48 2.09
CA VAL A 49 -9.86 24.77 3.19
C VAL A 49 -8.89 24.40 4.31
N SER A 50 -7.68 23.93 3.98
CA SER A 50 -6.65 23.65 4.99
C SER A 50 -6.27 24.92 5.74
N ALA A 51 -6.05 26.03 5.03
CA ALA A 51 -5.74 27.31 5.65
C ALA A 51 -6.87 27.81 6.56
N SER A 52 -8.14 27.70 6.15
CA SER A 52 -9.28 28.13 6.98
C SER A 52 -9.48 27.25 8.21
N ALA A 53 -9.12 25.97 8.13
CA ALA A 53 -9.13 25.03 9.24
C ALA A 53 -7.87 25.10 10.13
N GLY A 54 -6.89 25.94 9.79
CA GLY A 54 -5.64 26.10 10.54
C GLY A 54 -4.60 24.99 10.30
N TYR A 55 -4.77 24.17 9.25
CA TYR A 55 -3.81 23.15 8.84
C TYR A 55 -2.77 23.70 7.86
N GLY A 56 -1.51 23.29 8.05
CA GLY A 56 -0.43 23.56 7.11
C GLY A 56 -0.32 22.45 6.06
N ILE A 57 -0.15 22.84 4.80
CA ILE A 57 0.16 21.89 3.72
C ILE A 57 1.66 21.83 3.51
N HIS A 58 2.22 20.63 3.56
CA HIS A 58 3.64 20.41 3.30
C HIS A 58 3.93 20.38 1.79
N LYS A 59 4.07 21.56 1.19
CA LYS A 59 4.22 21.75 -0.25
C LYS A 59 5.36 20.91 -0.86
N GLU A 60 6.51 20.85 -0.18
CA GLU A 60 7.67 20.06 -0.62
C GLU A 60 7.46 18.54 -0.62
N LYS A 61 6.39 18.03 0.01
CA LYS A 61 6.00 16.61 -0.02
C LYS A 61 4.81 16.35 -0.95
N SER A 62 4.10 17.40 -1.34
CA SER A 62 3.03 17.29 -2.32
C SER A 62 3.61 16.95 -3.68
N ARG A 63 3.01 15.97 -4.35
CA ARG A 63 3.44 15.45 -5.65
C ARG A 63 2.25 15.31 -6.57
N ILE A 64 2.51 15.34 -7.87
CA ILE A 64 1.51 15.06 -8.89
C ILE A 64 2.00 13.92 -9.79
N LEU A 65 1.10 12.99 -10.09
CA LEU A 65 1.30 11.94 -11.08
C LEU A 65 0.31 12.19 -12.22
N LYS A 66 0.82 12.28 -13.45
CA LYS A 66 0.00 12.50 -14.65
C LYS A 66 -0.06 11.23 -15.48
N HIS A 67 -1.24 10.64 -15.58
CA HIS A 67 -1.52 9.60 -16.55
C HIS A 67 -1.76 10.27 -17.91
N ASN A 68 -0.90 9.98 -18.91
CA ASN A 68 -0.92 10.58 -20.26
C ASN A 68 -0.45 12.06 -20.29
N LYS A 69 0.86 12.27 -20.52
CA LYS A 69 1.58 13.57 -20.47
C LYS A 69 1.25 14.56 -21.61
N VAL A 70 0.09 14.48 -22.26
CA VAL A 70 -0.29 15.39 -23.35
C VAL A 70 -0.31 16.85 -22.89
N ASN A 71 -0.59 17.10 -21.61
CA ASN A 71 -0.60 18.44 -21.02
C ASN A 71 0.65 18.67 -20.15
N THR A 72 1.52 19.58 -20.60
CA THR A 72 2.76 19.97 -19.92
C THR A 72 2.59 21.14 -18.97
N ASN A 73 1.38 21.71 -18.87
CA ASN A 73 1.15 22.85 -17.98
C ASN A 73 1.43 22.44 -16.52
N PRO A 74 2.17 23.27 -15.77
CA PRO A 74 2.43 23.00 -14.37
C PRO A 74 1.13 23.07 -13.56
N ILE A 75 1.07 22.29 -12.49
CA ILE A 75 0.07 22.46 -11.43
C ILE A 75 0.76 23.17 -10.27
N THR A 76 0.07 24.14 -9.68
CA THR A 76 0.60 24.93 -8.57
C THR A 76 -0.21 24.70 -7.29
N LEU A 77 0.49 24.62 -6.16
CA LEU A 77 -0.06 24.50 -4.82
C LEU A 77 0.58 25.58 -3.93
N CYS A 78 -0.25 26.47 -3.37
CA CYS A 78 0.22 27.56 -2.53
C CYS A 78 1.37 28.40 -3.16
N GLY A 79 1.29 28.62 -4.47
CA GLY A 79 2.28 29.37 -5.26
C GLY A 79 3.49 28.57 -5.75
N GLU A 80 3.64 27.30 -5.35
CA GLU A 80 4.77 26.45 -5.76
C GLU A 80 4.32 25.43 -6.80
N THR A 81 5.16 25.19 -7.82
CA THR A 81 4.92 24.15 -8.82
C THR A 81 5.13 22.77 -8.20
N LEU A 82 4.14 21.89 -8.36
CA LEU A 82 4.25 20.50 -7.91
C LEU A 82 5.19 19.71 -8.83
N GLU A 83 6.04 18.88 -8.22
CA GLU A 83 6.90 17.94 -8.95
C GLU A 83 6.05 16.82 -9.57
N ASP A 84 6.18 16.66 -10.89
CA ASP A 84 5.67 15.50 -11.63
C ASP A 84 6.54 14.28 -11.30
N VAL A 85 5.97 13.31 -10.59
CA VAL A 85 6.67 12.06 -10.21
C VAL A 85 6.20 10.90 -11.04
N GLU A 86 7.10 9.97 -11.33
CA GLU A 86 6.77 8.71 -11.99
C GLU A 86 7.87 7.66 -11.76
N PRO A 87 7.56 6.45 -11.23
CA PRO A 87 6.37 6.06 -10.46
C PRO A 87 6.40 6.58 -9.01
N PHE A 88 5.26 6.53 -8.30
CA PHE A 88 5.15 6.93 -6.89
C PHE A 88 4.69 5.78 -5.99
N THR A 89 5.24 5.69 -4.77
CA THR A 89 4.77 4.71 -3.78
C THR A 89 3.82 5.40 -2.82
N TYR A 90 2.54 5.01 -2.90
CA TYR A 90 1.53 5.45 -1.96
C TYR A 90 1.08 4.25 -1.12
N LEU A 91 1.27 4.34 0.20
CA LEU A 91 0.87 3.32 1.18
C LEU A 91 1.46 1.92 0.91
N GLY A 92 2.63 1.88 0.29
CA GLY A 92 3.31 0.63 -0.08
C GLY A 92 2.89 0.04 -1.42
N SER A 93 1.87 0.60 -2.08
CA SER A 93 1.52 0.27 -3.46
C SER A 93 2.23 1.21 -4.44
N ILE A 94 2.73 0.63 -5.53
CA ILE A 94 3.37 1.38 -6.61
C ILE A 94 2.26 1.84 -7.55
N ILE A 95 2.15 3.16 -7.73
CA ILE A 95 1.27 3.78 -8.71
C ILE A 95 2.17 4.32 -9.83
N ASP A 96 2.04 3.76 -11.02
CA ASP A 96 2.76 4.17 -12.22
C ASP A 96 1.85 4.92 -13.20
N GLU A 97 2.45 5.46 -14.26
CA GLU A 97 1.69 6.15 -15.31
C GLU A 97 0.73 5.23 -16.07
N GLN A 98 0.92 3.91 -16.00
CA GLN A 98 0.07 2.95 -16.70
C GLN A 98 -1.19 2.62 -15.90
N GLY A 99 -1.24 3.01 -14.61
CA GLY A 99 -2.35 2.75 -13.71
C GLY A 99 -2.57 1.26 -13.43
N GLY A 100 -1.61 0.41 -13.80
CA GLY A 100 -1.67 -1.03 -13.68
C GLY A 100 -0.94 -1.55 -12.45
N SER A 101 -1.18 -2.81 -12.09
CA SER A 101 -0.46 -3.47 -10.99
C SER A 101 0.86 -4.13 -11.43
N ASP A 102 1.24 -4.01 -12.71
CA ASP A 102 2.33 -4.78 -13.30
C ASP A 102 3.69 -4.47 -12.65
N ALA A 103 3.97 -3.18 -12.41
CA ALA A 103 5.16 -2.74 -11.69
C ALA A 103 5.18 -3.24 -10.24
N GLU A 104 4.04 -3.18 -9.56
CA GLU A 104 3.89 -3.67 -8.19
C GLU A 104 4.11 -5.18 -8.10
N VAL A 105 3.50 -5.96 -9.00
CA VAL A 105 3.64 -7.42 -9.08
C VAL A 105 5.10 -7.80 -9.32
N LYS A 106 5.77 -7.15 -10.28
CA LYS A 106 7.21 -7.36 -10.54
C LYS A 106 8.05 -7.05 -9.31
N ALA A 107 7.78 -5.94 -8.62
CA ALA A 107 8.50 -5.56 -7.40
C ALA A 107 8.30 -6.58 -6.27
N ARG A 108 7.06 -7.06 -6.05
CA ARG A 108 6.75 -8.08 -5.04
C ARG A 108 7.42 -9.42 -5.36
N ILE A 109 7.42 -9.85 -6.62
CA ILE A 109 8.15 -11.05 -7.07
C ILE A 109 9.65 -10.90 -6.80
N GLY A 110 10.23 -9.74 -7.11
CA GLY A 110 11.64 -9.46 -6.83
C GLY A 110 11.99 -9.58 -5.34
N LYS A 111 11.19 -8.95 -4.47
CA LYS A 111 11.35 -9.04 -3.01
C LYS A 111 11.25 -10.48 -2.51
N ALA A 112 10.23 -11.22 -2.98
CA ALA A 112 10.03 -12.61 -2.60
C ALA A 112 11.21 -13.51 -3.05
N ARG A 113 11.73 -13.32 -4.27
CA ARG A 113 12.92 -14.03 -4.76
C ARG A 113 14.15 -13.75 -3.90
N THR A 114 14.39 -12.49 -3.55
CA THR A 114 15.52 -12.13 -2.68
C THR A 114 15.40 -12.78 -1.29
N ALA A 115 14.22 -12.70 -0.66
CA ALA A 115 13.97 -13.35 0.62
C ALA A 115 14.17 -14.88 0.52
N PHE A 116 13.65 -15.51 -0.53
CA PHE A 116 13.81 -16.94 -0.78
C PHE A 116 15.29 -17.35 -0.91
N ILE A 117 16.10 -16.58 -1.63
CA ILE A 117 17.54 -16.82 -1.77
C ILE A 117 18.26 -16.67 -0.42
N GLN A 118 17.89 -15.69 0.40
CA GLN A 118 18.47 -15.52 1.74
C GLN A 118 18.16 -16.70 2.67
N LEU A 119 16.99 -17.33 2.53
CA LEU A 119 16.62 -18.53 3.27
C LEU A 119 17.46 -19.76 2.90
N LYS A 120 18.27 -19.73 1.83
CA LYS A 120 19.12 -20.86 1.40
C LYS A 120 19.99 -21.40 2.53
N ASN A 121 20.56 -20.52 3.36
CA ASN A 121 21.42 -20.95 4.48
C ASN A 121 20.62 -21.66 5.58
N ILE A 122 19.37 -21.26 5.79
CA ILE A 122 18.44 -21.90 6.72
C ILE A 122 18.04 -23.27 6.19
N TRP A 123 17.64 -23.37 4.91
CA TRP A 123 17.28 -24.63 4.26
C TRP A 123 18.44 -25.65 4.22
N ASN A 124 19.69 -25.18 4.12
CA ASN A 124 20.88 -26.03 4.15
C ASN A 124 21.35 -26.39 5.58
N SER A 125 20.70 -25.87 6.62
CA SER A 125 21.10 -26.14 8.00
C SER A 125 20.67 -27.53 8.46
N LYS A 126 21.63 -28.32 8.94
CA LYS A 126 21.40 -29.66 9.54
C LYS A 126 20.63 -29.61 10.87
N GLN A 127 20.54 -28.44 11.50
CA GLN A 127 19.83 -28.28 12.77
C GLN A 127 18.31 -28.47 12.60
N ILE A 128 17.76 -28.12 11.44
CA ILE A 128 16.33 -28.22 11.13
C ILE A 128 15.94 -29.67 10.78
N SER A 129 16.85 -30.43 10.16
CA SER A 129 16.64 -31.86 9.89
C SER A 129 16.66 -32.73 11.15
N ALA A 130 17.38 -32.31 12.21
CA ALA A 130 17.48 -33.08 13.45
C ALA A 130 16.16 -33.09 14.25
N SER A 131 15.39 -31.99 14.23
CA SER A 131 14.09 -31.91 14.89
C SER A 131 13.01 -32.78 14.23
N GLN A 132 13.11 -33.08 12.93
CA GLN A 132 12.14 -33.98 12.25
C GLN A 132 12.27 -35.43 12.75
N HIS A 133 13.50 -35.89 12.99
CA HIS A 133 13.74 -37.23 13.54
C HIS A 133 13.30 -37.35 15.01
N GLN A 134 13.43 -36.28 15.81
CA GLN A 134 12.95 -36.28 17.19
C GLN A 134 11.42 -36.34 17.27
N THR A 135 10.69 -35.59 16.43
CA THR A 135 9.22 -35.64 16.41
C THR A 135 8.69 -36.98 15.93
N GLN A 136 9.35 -37.62 14.95
CA GLN A 136 9.00 -38.99 14.53
C GLN A 136 9.27 -40.02 15.62
N ASN A 137 10.41 -39.93 16.34
CA ASN A 137 10.69 -40.82 17.48
C ASN A 137 9.66 -40.67 18.61
N LEU A 138 9.22 -39.45 18.91
CA LEU A 138 8.15 -39.20 19.90
C LEU A 138 6.80 -39.78 19.47
N GLN A 139 6.49 -39.78 18.16
CA GLN A 139 5.28 -40.43 17.65
C GLN A 139 5.33 -41.96 17.76
N TYR A 140 6.49 -42.58 17.54
CA TYR A 140 6.67 -44.03 17.74
C TYR A 140 6.54 -44.42 19.22
N GLU A 141 7.15 -43.69 20.15
CA GLU A 141 7.03 -43.96 21.60
C GLU A 141 5.59 -43.78 22.13
N LEU A 142 4.83 -42.82 21.59
CA LEU A 142 3.42 -42.63 21.96
C LEU A 142 2.50 -43.74 21.43
N GLN A 143 2.88 -44.41 20.34
CA GLN A 143 2.10 -45.48 19.75
C GLN A 143 2.30 -46.82 20.47
N ASP A 144 3.53 -47.11 20.91
CA ASP A 144 3.88 -48.30 21.70
C ASP A 144 3.46 -48.20 23.18
N SER A 145 3.25 -47.00 23.72
CA SER A 145 2.81 -46.80 25.11
C SER A 145 1.29 -46.96 25.33
N SER A 146 0.49 -47.05 24.27
CA SER A 146 -0.96 -47.28 24.39
C SER A 146 -1.37 -48.74 24.65
N THR A 147 -0.42 -49.68 24.68
CA THR A 147 -0.71 -51.12 24.83
C THR A 147 -0.56 -51.67 26.25
N VAL A 148 -0.26 -50.84 27.25
CA VAL A 148 0.01 -51.28 28.64
C VAL A 148 -0.92 -50.62 29.65
N TRP A 149 -2.24 -50.80 29.50
CA TRP A 149 -3.17 -50.67 30.62
C TRP A 149 -4.27 -51.74 30.46
N SER A 150 -4.09 -52.87 31.15
CA SER A 150 -5.10 -53.90 31.42
C SER A 150 -5.35 -53.96 32.93
#